data_AF-A0AAU6LCL6-F1
#
_entry.id   AF-A0AAU6LCL6-F1
#
_cell.length_a   1.000
_cell.length_b   1.000
_cell.length_c   1.000
_cell.angle_alpha   90.00
_cell.angle_beta   90.00
_cell.angle_gamma   90.00
#
_symmetry.space_group_name_H-M   'P 1'
#
loop_
_entity.id
_entity.type
_entity.pdbx_description
1 polymer ?
#
loop_
_entity_poly.entity_id
_entity_poly.type
_entity_poly.pdbx_seq_one_letter_code
_entity_poly.pdbx_strand_id
1 'polypeptide(L)' 'MSRTQGFTSWLKTHAKDQSAIGDLARDVAADPAWPSRRQLSGQREYLEERGAIPAAVETLERAWELYEAQQER' A
#
# COMPACT_ATOMS: atom_id res chain seq x y z
N MET A 1 11.93 -11.09 18.29
CA MET A 1 10.50 -10.76 18.09
C MET A 1 10.32 -10.29 16.64
N SER A 2 9.98 -11.19 15.71
CA SER A 2 9.52 -10.75 14.39
C SER A 2 8.14 -10.13 14.57
N ARG A 3 8.07 -8.80 14.60
CA ARG A 3 6.78 -8.14 14.44
C ARG A 3 6.40 -8.33 12.99
N THR A 4 5.33 -9.07 12.74
CA THR A 4 4.58 -9.01 11.48
C THR A 4 4.36 -7.52 11.16
N GLN A 5 5.11 -6.97 10.22
CA GLN A 5 4.95 -5.58 9.83
C GLN A 5 3.61 -5.49 9.11
N GLY A 6 2.70 -4.61 9.56
CA GLY A 6 1.43 -4.41 8.87
C GLY A 6 1.64 -3.90 7.43
N PHE A 7 0.67 -4.16 6.56
CA PHE A 7 0.75 -3.85 5.12
C PHE A 7 1.33 -2.46 4.81
N THR A 8 0.83 -1.38 5.43
CA THR A 8 1.34 -0.03 5.15
C THR A 8 2.82 0.12 5.52
N SER A 9 3.28 -0.51 6.60
CA SER A 9 4.70 -0.49 6.97
C SER A 9 5.54 -1.26 5.95
N TRP A 10 5.07 -2.42 5.51
CA TRP A 10 5.69 -3.20 4.44
C TRP A 10 5.74 -2.41 3.12
N LEU A 11 4.64 -1.79 2.69
CA LEU A 11 4.55 -1.00 1.47
C LEU A 11 5.57 0.15 1.47
N LYS A 12 5.71 0.84 2.60
CA LYS A 12 6.69 1.93 2.75
C LYS A 12 8.14 1.48 2.58
N THR A 13 8.45 0.19 2.74
CA THR A 13 9.81 -0.32 2.47
C THR A 13 10.18 -0.28 0.98
N HIS A 14 9.18 -0.27 0.10
CA HIS A 14 9.34 -0.19 -1.36
C HIS A 14 9.50 1.24 -1.88
N ALA A 15 9.50 2.27 -1.03
CA ALA A 15 9.55 3.68 -1.46
C ALA A 15 10.80 4.07 -2.27
N LYS A 16 11.84 3.22 -2.30
CA LYS A 16 13.05 3.41 -3.12
C LYS A 16 12.99 2.71 -4.48
N ASP A 17 11.97 1.90 -4.72
CA ASP A 17 11.83 1.15 -5.96
C ASP A 17 11.39 2.09 -7.10
N GLN A 18 11.94 1.86 -8.29
CA GLN A 18 11.53 2.54 -9.53
C GLN A 18 10.42 1.73 -10.22
N SER A 19 9.29 1.58 -9.53
CA SER A 19 8.14 0.79 -9.96
C SER A 19 6.85 1.47 -9.52
N ALA A 20 5.71 1.04 -10.07
CA ALA A 20 4.40 1.55 -9.63
C ALA A 20 4.16 1.36 -8.12
N ILE A 21 4.61 0.23 -7.55
CA ILE A 21 4.54 -0.01 -6.10
C ILE A 21 5.43 0.98 -5.35
N GLY A 22 6.61 1.30 -5.89
CA GLY A 22 7.50 2.31 -5.32
C GLY A 22 6.93 3.73 -5.40
N ASP A 23 6.23 4.07 -6.49
CA ASP A 23 5.49 5.33 -6.62
C ASP A 23 4.37 5.42 -5.58
N LEU A 24 3.51 4.40 -5.50
CA LEU A 24 2.45 4.31 -4.50
C LEU A 24 3.02 4.39 -3.07
N ALA A 25 4.14 3.71 -2.80
CA ALA A 25 4.79 3.74 -1.49
C ALA A 25 5.28 5.15 -1.11
N ARG A 26 5.79 5.93 -2.08
CA ARG A 26 6.17 7.33 -1.86
C ARG A 26 4.95 8.21 -1.58
N ASP A 27 3.88 8.05 -2.35
CA ASP A 27 2.64 8.80 -2.15
C ASP A 27 2.03 8.51 -0.77
N VAL A 28 1.94 7.23 -0.38
CA VAL A 28 1.46 6.79 0.94
C VAL A 28 2.39 7.23 2.08
N ALA A 29 3.70 7.34 1.83
CA ALA A 29 4.63 7.87 2.82
C ALA A 29 4.47 9.38 3.02
N ALA A 30 4.14 10.11 1.96
CA ALA A 30 3.93 11.55 1.97
C ALA A 30 2.52 11.97 2.44
N ASP A 31 1.53 11.07 2.42
CA ASP A 31 0.16 11.35 2.84
C ASP A 31 -0.05 11.11 4.36
N PRO A 32 -0.16 12.17 5.19
CA PRO A 32 -0.42 12.03 6.62
C PRO A 32 -1.84 11.56 6.95
N ALA A 33 -2.78 11.70 6.01
CA ALA A 33 -4.17 11.26 6.16
C ALA A 33 -4.38 9.81 5.71
N TRP A 34 -3.33 9.15 5.20
CA TRP A 34 -3.41 7.76 4.75
C TRP A 34 -3.98 6.84 5.84
N PRO A 35 -5.01 6.03 5.54
CA PRO A 35 -5.67 5.16 6.51
C PRO A 35 -4.86 3.89 6.81
N SER A 36 -3.67 4.06 7.38
CA SER A 36 -2.66 3.01 7.63
C SER A 36 -3.12 1.80 8.44
N ARG A 37 -4.20 1.93 9.23
CA ARG A 37 -4.77 0.85 10.06
C ARG A 37 -5.95 0.14 9.40
N ARG A 38 -6.46 0.63 8.26
CA ARG A 38 -7.55 -0.02 7.54
C ARG A 38 -7.02 -1.20 6.73
N GLN A 39 -7.90 -2.16 6.47
CA GLN A 39 -7.67 -3.25 5.51
C GLN A 39 -7.72 -2.72 4.07
N LEU A 40 -7.40 -3.58 3.09
CA LEU A 40 -7.39 -3.24 1.67
C LEU A 40 -8.62 -2.44 1.24
N SER A 41 -9.82 -2.92 1.56
CA SER A 41 -11.08 -2.26 1.16
C SER A 41 -11.15 -0.80 1.60
N GLY A 42 -10.71 -0.50 2.82
CA GLY A 42 -10.74 0.87 3.36
C GLY A 42 -9.62 1.77 2.85
N GLN A 43 -8.51 1.19 2.38
CA GLN A 43 -7.44 1.94 1.70
C GLN A 43 -7.79 2.19 0.23
N ARG A 44 -8.47 1.23 -0.41
CA ARG A 44 -9.04 1.35 -1.75
C ARG A 44 -10.10 2.44 -1.82
N GLU A 45 -11.10 2.37 -0.94
CA GLU A 45 -12.15 3.39 -0.82
C GLU A 45 -11.54 4.79 -0.68
N TYR A 46 -10.52 4.95 0.17
CA TYR A 46 -9.84 6.23 0.34
C TYR A 46 -9.15 6.74 -0.93
N LEU A 47 -8.50 5.86 -1.72
CA LEU A 47 -7.92 6.26 -3.02
C LEU A 47 -9.01 6.68 -4.00
N GLU A 48 -10.10 5.91 -4.08
CA GLU A 48 -11.23 6.21 -4.97
C GLU A 48 -11.91 7.54 -4.58
N GLU A 49 -12.13 7.80 -3.29
CA GLU A 49 -12.68 9.07 -2.76
C GLU A 49 -11.78 10.27 -3.04
N ARG A 50 -10.47 10.07 -3.05
CA ARG A 50 -9.48 11.11 -3.40
C ARG A 50 -9.36 11.34 -4.91
N GLY A 51 -10.10 10.60 -5.73
CA GLY A 51 -10.04 10.67 -7.18
C GLY A 51 -8.73 10.11 -7.75
N ALA A 52 -8.13 9.12 -7.07
CA ALA A 52 -6.96 8.43 -7.59
C ALA A 52 -7.29 7.76 -8.93
N ILE A 53 -6.30 7.73 -9.82
CA ILE A 53 -6.46 7.05 -11.11
C ILE A 53 -6.62 5.53 -10.91
N PRO A 54 -7.32 4.81 -11.81
CA PRO A 54 -7.51 3.36 -11.69
C PRO A 54 -6.20 2.58 -11.50
N ALA A 55 -5.13 2.99 -12.20
CA ALA A 55 -3.83 2.35 -12.07
C ALA A 55 -3.23 2.41 -10.64
N ALA A 56 -3.54 3.44 -9.85
CA ALA A 56 -3.08 3.53 -8.47
C ALA A 56 -3.84 2.54 -7.57
N VAL A 57 -5.14 2.36 -7.82
CA VAL A 57 -5.98 1.37 -7.13
C VAL A 57 -5.52 -0.04 -7.47
N GLU A 58 -5.32 -0.35 -8.75
CA GLU A 58 -4.79 -1.65 -9.21
C GLU A 58 -3.40 -1.92 -8.60
N THR A 59 -2.57 -0.89 -8.48
CA THR A 59 -1.25 -1.02 -7.84
C THR A 59 -1.36 -1.33 -6.35
N LEU A 60 -2.32 -0.73 -5.64
CA LEU A 60 -2.59 -1.02 -4.24
C LEU A 60 -3.01 -2.50 -4.06
N GLU A 61 -3.92 -2.98 -4.90
CA GLU A 61 -4.40 -4.37 -4.86
C GLU A 61 -3.27 -5.36 -5.12
N ARG A 62 -2.48 -5.11 -6.16
CA ARG A 62 -1.30 -5.93 -6.47
C ARG A 62 -0.27 -5.92 -5.33
N ALA A 63 -0.05 -4.77 -4.70
CA ALA A 63 0.85 -4.68 -3.56
C ALA A 63 0.32 -5.53 -2.39
N TRP A 64 -1.00 -5.56 -2.18
CA TRP A 64 -1.62 -6.35 -1.13
C TRP A 64 -1.46 -7.85 -1.36
N GLU A 65 -1.67 -8.34 -2.58
CA GLU A 65 -1.45 -9.74 -2.94
C GLU A 65 0.00 -10.18 -2.67
N LEU A 66 0.98 -9.34 -3.01
CA LEU A 66 2.39 -9.61 -2.75
C LEU A 66 2.70 -9.65 -1.25
N TYR A 67 2.11 -8.76 -0.48
CA TYR A 67 2.25 -8.74 0.98
C TYR A 67 1.69 -10.03 1.61
N GLU A 68 0.48 -10.44 1.24
CA GLU A 68 -0.15 -11.67 1.75
C GLU A 68 0.67 -12.91 1.37
N ALA A 69 1.10 -13.02 0.11
CA ALA A 69 1.95 -14.12 -0.35
C ALA A 69 3.28 -14.20 0.40
N GLN A 70 3.81 -13.07 0.90
CA GLN A 70 5.00 -13.04 1.73
C GLN A 70 4.74 -13.47 3.19
N GLN A 71 3.52 -13.25 3.71
CA GLN A 71 3.14 -13.69 5.07
C GLN A 71 2.85 -15.19 5.16
N GLU A 72 2.49 -15.84 4.05
CA GLU A 72 2.23 -17.29 3.99
C GLU A 72 3.50 -18.16 3.88
N ARG A 73 4.69 -17.55 3.89
CA ARG A 73 5.99 -18.25 3.82
C ARG A 73 6.69 -18.33 5.18
#